data_AF-M2TI35-F1
#
_entry.id   AF-M2TI35-F1
#
_cell.length_a   1.000
_cell.length_b   1.000
_cell.length_c   1.000
_cell.angle_alpha   90.00
_cell.angle_beta   90.00
_cell.angle_gamma   90.00
#
_symmetry.space_group_name_H-M   'P 1'
#
loop_
_entity.id
_entity.type
_entity.pdbx_description
1 polymer ?
#
loop_
_entity_poly.entity_id
_entity_poly.type
_entity_poly.pdbx_seq_one_letter_code
_entity_poly.pdbx_strand_id
1 'polypeptide(L)'
;MPRIQYLIPLLRPLAAPRVIASRQRLRFSTASTWRAEQPPPNAKPITNPSLPPNASSQHPSTPQQAQRAADLAAAESLTEGDSAQPPEPKPVLPSKHPRADIKPKDAATAPSLQKPKSPKKQKTPLVQKISLPPPKYHVSRSINKNLPIYTDYKRGGNLHLTTIRKITGDLSALRDELRVFLNKKNEDVKINSLTSHVIVKGHHTSQIAEFLQARGF
;
A
#
# COMPACT_ATOMS: atom_id res chain seq x y z
N MET A 1 13.20 -58.21 22.54
CA MET A 1 11.79 -58.11 22.93
C MET A 1 11.68 -58.52 24.39
N PRO A 2 11.33 -57.60 25.29
CA PRO A 2 10.01 -57.71 25.92
C PRO A 2 9.26 -56.37 26.03
N ARG A 3 7.93 -56.50 25.97
CA ARG A 3 6.88 -55.50 26.19
C ARG A 3 6.80 -55.14 27.67
N ILE A 4 6.67 -53.85 27.98
CA ILE A 4 5.98 -53.41 29.19
C ILE A 4 4.98 -52.33 28.77
N GLN A 5 3.71 -52.70 28.86
CA GLN A 5 2.57 -51.79 28.85
C GLN A 5 2.33 -51.34 30.29
N TYR A 6 2.14 -50.03 30.50
CA TYR A 6 1.32 -49.55 31.61
C TYR A 6 0.37 -48.45 31.14
N LEU A 7 -0.80 -48.50 31.74
CA LEU A 7 -2.10 -48.06 31.26
C LEU A 7 -2.61 -46.98 32.24
N ILE A 8 -2.88 -45.77 31.71
CA ILE A 8 -3.84 -44.71 32.15
C ILE A 8 -3.66 -44.03 33.54
N PRO A 9 -4.57 -43.10 33.95
CA PRO A 9 -4.92 -41.76 33.44
C PRO A 9 -4.67 -40.67 34.51
N LEU A 10 -4.31 -39.43 34.14
CA LEU A 10 -4.54 -38.29 35.05
C LEU A 10 -5.23 -37.13 34.33
N LEU A 11 -6.54 -37.12 34.56
CA LEU A 11 -7.52 -36.04 34.46
C LEU A 11 -6.90 -34.64 34.44
N ARG A 12 -7.01 -33.96 33.29
CA ARG A 12 -6.75 -32.53 33.17
C ARG A 12 -8.02 -31.76 33.54
N PRO A 13 -8.01 -30.88 34.55
CA PRO A 13 -9.19 -30.11 34.88
C PRO A 13 -9.51 -29.09 33.77
N LEU A 14 -10.75 -29.12 33.32
CA LEU A 14 -11.35 -28.18 32.40
C LEU A 14 -11.46 -26.82 33.11
N ALA A 15 -10.50 -25.92 32.87
CA ALA A 15 -10.59 -24.55 33.34
C ALA A 15 -11.61 -23.77 32.50
N ALA A 16 -12.69 -23.31 33.14
CA ALA A 16 -13.68 -22.45 32.50
C ALA A 16 -13.06 -21.06 32.15
N PRO A 17 -13.42 -20.47 31.00
CA PRO A 17 -12.97 -19.13 30.65
C PRO A 17 -13.67 -18.09 31.53
N ARG A 18 -12.89 -17.29 32.27
CA ARG A 18 -13.41 -16.10 32.95
C ARG A 18 -13.83 -15.08 31.90
N VAL A 19 -15.11 -14.73 31.89
CA VAL A 19 -15.65 -13.61 31.11
C VAL A 19 -15.09 -12.32 31.71
N ILE A 20 -14.10 -11.73 31.02
CA ILE A 20 -13.61 -10.39 31.35
C ILE A 20 -14.62 -9.42 30.74
N ALA A 21 -15.52 -8.89 31.56
CA ALA A 21 -16.33 -7.74 31.20
C ALA A 21 -15.41 -6.52 31.08
N SER A 22 -14.90 -6.27 29.87
CA SER A 22 -14.17 -5.04 29.56
C SER A 22 -15.16 -3.87 29.56
N ARG A 23 -15.32 -3.20 30.71
CA ARG A 23 -15.94 -1.87 30.76
C ARG A 23 -15.02 -0.90 30.00
N GLN A 24 -15.37 -0.59 28.75
CA GLN A 24 -14.80 0.54 28.02
C GLN A 24 -15.17 1.83 28.77
N ARG A 25 -14.26 2.35 29.58
CA ARG A 25 -14.32 3.73 30.05
C ARG A 25 -13.83 4.62 28.92
N LEU A 26 -14.75 5.05 28.07
CA LEU A 26 -14.54 6.19 27.16
C LEU A 26 -14.33 7.43 28.03
N ARG A 27 -13.07 7.76 28.31
CA ARG A 27 -12.66 9.03 28.88
C ARG A 27 -12.45 9.97 27.70
N PHE A 28 -13.48 10.75 27.37
CA PHE A 28 -13.33 11.92 26.51
C PHE A 28 -12.36 12.88 27.21
N SER A 29 -11.14 12.97 26.68
CA SER A 29 -10.14 13.95 27.12
C SER A 29 -10.44 15.26 26.41
N THR A 30 -11.02 16.19 27.16
CA THR A 30 -11.32 17.56 26.76
C THR A 30 -10.01 18.34 26.60
N ALA A 31 -9.78 18.83 25.38
CA ALA A 31 -8.94 19.96 24.96
C ALA A 31 -7.75 20.38 25.86
N SER A 32 -6.54 20.19 25.34
CA SER A 32 -5.36 20.93 25.79
C SER A 32 -5.52 22.41 25.48
N THR A 33 -5.62 23.23 26.52
CA THR A 33 -5.50 24.68 26.43
C THR A 33 -4.13 25.02 25.85
N TRP A 34 -4.12 25.58 24.65
CA TRP A 34 -2.94 26.16 24.03
C TRP A 34 -2.45 27.32 24.90
N ARG A 35 -1.40 27.07 25.68
CA ARG A 35 -0.66 28.12 26.39
C ARG A 35 0.24 28.80 25.36
N ALA A 36 -0.07 30.05 25.03
CA ALA A 36 0.85 30.93 24.35
C ALA A 36 2.06 31.17 25.26
N GLU A 37 3.19 30.56 24.94
CA GLU A 37 4.50 30.93 25.49
C GLU A 37 4.78 32.38 25.07
N GLN A 38 4.90 33.26 26.07
CA GLN A 38 5.46 34.58 25.89
C GLN A 38 6.96 34.43 25.60
N PRO A 39 7.49 35.00 24.50
CA PRO A 39 8.93 35.00 24.26
C PRO A 39 9.64 35.96 25.23
N PRO A 40 10.87 35.63 25.66
CA PRO A 40 11.64 36.45 26.59
C PRO A 40 12.04 37.79 25.95
N PRO A 41 12.18 38.87 26.75
CA PRO A 41 12.72 40.12 26.26
C PRO A 41 14.23 39.96 26.09
N ASN A 42 14.75 40.31 24.89
CA ASN A 42 16.11 40.79 24.60
C ASN A 42 16.77 40.08 23.40
N ALA A 43 16.56 40.61 22.19
CA ALA A 43 17.55 40.58 21.11
C ALA A 43 17.26 41.69 20.08
N LYS A 44 18.33 42.29 19.57
CA LYS A 44 18.44 43.56 18.83
C LYS A 44 17.88 43.49 17.39
N PRO A 45 17.51 44.63 16.77
CA PRO A 45 16.87 44.67 15.46
C PRO A 45 17.91 44.63 14.33
N ILE A 46 17.74 43.72 13.37
CA ILE A 46 18.36 43.84 12.04
C ILE A 46 17.35 43.42 10.97
N THR A 47 17.13 44.38 10.08
CA THR A 47 16.41 44.45 8.81
C THR A 47 16.41 43.20 7.94
N ASN A 48 15.22 42.81 7.46
CA ASN A 48 15.02 42.02 6.23
C ASN A 48 14.07 42.76 5.27
N PRO A 49 14.29 42.62 3.94
CA PRO A 49 13.63 43.42 2.92
C PRO A 49 12.20 42.98 2.58
N SER A 50 11.44 43.97 2.12
CA SER A 50 10.02 44.00 1.79
C SER A 50 9.55 42.99 0.73
N LEU A 51 8.38 42.39 0.98
CA LEU A 51 7.46 41.76 0.02
C LEU A 51 6.12 42.55 0.04
N PRO A 52 5.33 42.51 -1.06
CA PRO A 52 4.48 43.63 -1.51
C PRO A 52 3.18 43.83 -0.70
N PRO A 53 2.62 45.06 -0.68
CA PRO A 53 1.37 45.37 0.00
C PRO A 53 0.20 45.15 -0.96
N ASN A 54 -0.38 43.96 -0.99
CA ASN A 54 -1.73 43.82 -1.53
C ASN A 54 -2.47 42.61 -0.96
N ALA A 55 -3.06 42.79 0.21
CA ALA A 55 -4.20 42.01 0.68
C ALA A 55 -4.90 42.85 1.76
N SER A 56 -5.87 43.66 1.35
CA SER A 56 -6.79 44.32 2.26
C SER A 56 -7.65 43.28 2.97
N SER A 57 -7.20 42.80 4.12
CA SER A 57 -8.05 42.12 5.09
C SER A 57 -8.86 43.21 5.81
N GLN A 58 -10.01 43.60 5.24
CA GLN A 58 -10.96 44.46 5.94
C GLN A 58 -11.65 43.66 7.04
N HIS A 59 -11.08 43.69 8.24
CA HIS A 59 -11.75 43.25 9.45
C HIS A 59 -12.69 44.39 9.89
N PRO A 60 -14.01 44.18 10.04
CA PRO A 60 -14.91 45.24 10.46
C PRO A 60 -14.62 45.61 11.93
N SER A 61 -13.96 46.74 12.14
CA SER A 61 -13.49 47.21 13.45
C SER A 61 -14.57 47.90 14.28
N THR A 62 -15.86 47.65 14.00
CA THR A 62 -16.97 48.29 14.71
C THR A 62 -18.18 47.36 14.77
N PRO A 63 -18.83 47.17 15.95
CA PRO A 63 -19.93 46.22 16.12
C PRO A 63 -21.14 46.51 15.21
N GLN A 64 -21.39 47.79 14.91
CA GLN A 64 -22.47 48.20 14.01
C GLN A 64 -22.26 47.75 12.55
N GLN A 65 -21.00 47.63 12.12
CA GLN A 65 -20.66 47.22 10.75
C GLN A 65 -20.81 45.70 10.57
N ALA A 66 -20.55 44.92 11.62
CA ALA A 66 -20.83 43.48 11.64
C ALA A 66 -22.34 43.19 11.60
N GLN A 67 -23.16 43.95 12.33
CA GLN A 67 -24.62 43.82 12.26
C GLN A 67 -25.16 44.16 10.88
N ARG A 68 -24.71 45.27 10.28
CA ARG A 68 -25.11 45.64 8.91
C ARG A 68 -24.69 44.59 7.88
N ALA A 69 -23.53 43.95 8.04
CA ALA A 69 -23.09 42.86 7.16
C ALA A 69 -23.91 41.57 7.33
N ALA A 70 -24.32 41.25 8.56
CA ALA A 70 -25.16 40.09 8.84
C ALA A 70 -26.58 40.25 8.28
N ASP A 71 -27.18 41.44 8.41
CA ASP A 71 -28.51 41.74 7.84
C ASP A 71 -28.52 41.65 6.31
N LEU A 72 -27.45 42.11 5.64
CA LEU A 72 -27.30 41.98 4.19
C LEU A 72 -27.17 40.51 3.74
N ALA A 73 -26.38 39.70 4.46
CA ALA A 73 -26.24 38.28 4.14
C ALA A 73 -27.55 37.49 4.36
N ALA A 74 -28.36 37.88 5.36
CA ALA A 74 -29.67 37.28 5.58
C ALA A 74 -30.64 37.56 4.43
N ALA A 75 -30.60 38.78 3.86
CA ALA A 75 -31.45 39.16 2.72
C ALA A 75 -31.09 38.38 1.43
N GLU A 76 -29.81 38.08 1.19
CA GLU A 76 -29.37 37.32 0.01
C GLU A 76 -29.76 35.82 0.08
N SER A 77 -29.79 35.24 1.28
CA SER A 77 -30.08 33.81 1.51
C SER A 77 -31.52 33.36 1.16
N LEU A 78 -32.46 34.31 0.99
CA LEU A 78 -33.86 34.00 0.66
C LEU A 78 -34.11 33.79 -0.84
N THR A 79 -33.12 34.06 -1.71
CA THR A 79 -33.29 33.95 -3.18
C THR A 79 -32.64 32.73 -3.81
N GLU A 80 -31.86 31.94 -3.04
CA GLU A 80 -31.09 30.80 -3.57
C GLU A 80 -31.83 29.45 -3.50
N GLY A 81 -33.08 29.46 -3.04
CA GLY A 81 -33.87 28.25 -2.73
C GLY A 81 -34.87 27.78 -3.79
N ASP A 82 -34.89 28.34 -5.00
CA ASP A 82 -35.86 27.93 -6.04
C ASP A 82 -35.20 27.84 -7.43
N SER A 83 -34.12 27.07 -7.53
CA SER A 83 -33.69 26.53 -8.83
C SER A 83 -34.18 25.09 -8.93
N ALA A 84 -35.46 24.92 -9.23
CA ALA A 84 -36.07 23.65 -9.59
C ALA A 84 -35.55 23.18 -10.96
N GLN A 85 -34.28 22.81 -11.05
CA GLN A 85 -33.77 22.06 -12.18
C GLN A 85 -34.28 20.61 -12.03
N PRO A 86 -35.08 20.08 -12.97
CA PRO A 86 -35.46 18.68 -12.93
C PRO A 86 -34.20 17.80 -13.06
N PRO A 87 -34.13 16.64 -12.38
CA PRO A 87 -32.96 15.79 -12.44
C PRO A 87 -32.71 15.33 -13.88
N GLU A 88 -31.51 15.60 -14.40
CA GLU A 88 -31.11 15.12 -15.72
C GLU A 88 -31.14 13.58 -15.76
N PRO A 89 -31.64 12.97 -16.86
CA PRO A 89 -31.69 11.52 -16.98
C PRO A 89 -30.27 10.94 -17.05
N LYS A 90 -30.02 9.94 -16.18
CA LYS A 90 -28.72 9.25 -16.09
C LYS A 90 -28.30 8.69 -17.45
N PRO A 91 -27.05 8.91 -17.90
CA PRO A 91 -26.56 8.32 -19.14
C PRO A 91 -26.46 6.80 -18.99
N VAL A 92 -27.22 6.07 -19.81
CA VAL A 92 -27.13 4.61 -19.91
C VAL A 92 -25.87 4.28 -20.71
N LEU A 93 -24.87 3.71 -20.03
CA LEU A 93 -23.67 3.19 -20.67
C LEU A 93 -24.03 1.95 -21.51
N PRO A 94 -23.73 1.91 -22.83
CA PRO A 94 -23.94 0.72 -23.63
C PRO A 94 -22.88 -0.32 -23.26
N SER A 95 -23.25 -1.29 -22.41
CA SER A 95 -22.46 -2.48 -22.15
C SER A 95 -22.46 -3.40 -23.38
N LYS A 96 -21.54 -3.16 -24.32
CA LYS A 96 -21.17 -4.12 -25.36
C LYS A 96 -20.04 -5.00 -24.84
N HIS A 97 -20.38 -5.98 -24.00
CA HIS A 97 -19.53 -7.15 -23.81
C HIS A 97 -20.06 -8.25 -24.72
N PRO A 98 -19.34 -8.66 -25.77
CA PRO A 98 -19.68 -9.90 -26.46
C PRO A 98 -19.48 -11.03 -25.46
N ARG A 99 -20.59 -11.57 -24.97
CA ARG A 99 -20.61 -12.84 -24.24
C ARG A 99 -20.20 -13.89 -25.26
N ALA A 100 -18.97 -14.39 -25.16
CA ALA A 100 -18.53 -15.52 -25.96
C ALA A 100 -19.30 -16.75 -25.47
N ASP A 101 -20.47 -16.98 -26.05
CA ASP A 101 -21.17 -18.26 -26.05
C ASP A 101 -20.29 -19.28 -26.78
N ILE A 102 -19.44 -19.99 -26.04
CA ILE A 102 -18.80 -21.21 -26.55
C ILE A 102 -19.79 -22.35 -26.31
N LYS A 103 -20.60 -22.56 -27.33
CA LYS A 103 -21.47 -23.72 -27.57
C LYS A 103 -20.61 -25.02 -27.54
N PRO A 104 -21.01 -26.08 -26.83
CA PRO A 104 -20.33 -27.36 -26.91
C PRO A 104 -20.67 -28.04 -28.25
N LYS A 105 -19.65 -28.43 -29.01
CA LYS A 105 -19.79 -29.33 -30.16
C LYS A 105 -19.40 -30.74 -29.71
N ASP A 106 -20.42 -31.56 -29.46
CA ASP A 106 -20.33 -33.00 -29.52
C ASP A 106 -20.18 -33.44 -30.98
N ALA A 107 -19.10 -34.16 -31.29
CA ALA A 107 -19.05 -35.10 -32.40
C ALA A 107 -17.92 -36.11 -32.12
N ALA A 108 -18.35 -37.33 -31.80
CA ALA A 108 -17.52 -38.49 -31.59
C ALA A 108 -16.75 -38.90 -32.85
N THR A 109 -15.52 -39.40 -32.67
CA THR A 109 -14.94 -40.56 -33.38
C THR A 109 -13.67 -41.01 -32.65
N ALA A 110 -13.66 -42.25 -32.17
CA ALA A 110 -12.50 -42.98 -31.63
C ALA A 110 -11.86 -43.85 -32.74
N PRO A 111 -10.84 -44.68 -32.47
CA PRO A 111 -9.58 -44.50 -31.75
C PRO A 111 -8.35 -44.81 -32.65
N SER A 112 -7.13 -44.42 -32.26
CA SER A 112 -5.93 -45.09 -32.77
C SER A 112 -4.84 -45.19 -31.71
N LEU A 113 -4.53 -46.43 -31.34
CA LEU A 113 -3.39 -46.82 -30.51
C LEU A 113 -2.08 -46.49 -31.22
N GLN A 114 -1.18 -45.69 -30.62
CA GLN A 114 0.28 -45.86 -30.78
C GLN A 114 1.09 -45.41 -29.55
N LYS A 115 1.55 -46.42 -28.78
CA LYS A 115 2.90 -46.66 -28.21
C LYS A 115 3.59 -45.60 -27.30
N PRO A 116 4.19 -46.01 -26.16
CA PRO A 116 4.82 -45.10 -25.21
C PRO A 116 6.20 -44.63 -25.70
N LYS A 117 6.42 -43.30 -25.69
CA LYS A 117 7.76 -42.70 -25.79
C LYS A 117 8.12 -42.07 -24.44
N SER A 118 9.06 -42.74 -23.78
CA SER A 118 10.16 -42.28 -22.94
C SER A 118 10.12 -40.86 -22.32
N PRO A 119 10.52 -40.71 -21.04
CA PRO A 119 10.44 -39.44 -20.33
C PRO A 119 11.37 -38.38 -20.95
N LYS A 120 10.78 -37.27 -21.39
CA LYS A 120 11.50 -36.07 -21.81
C LYS A 120 12.27 -35.51 -20.61
N LYS A 121 13.61 -35.64 -20.64
CA LYS A 121 14.53 -34.86 -19.83
C LYS A 121 14.15 -33.38 -19.94
N GLN A 122 13.82 -32.77 -18.81
CA GLN A 122 13.52 -31.36 -18.71
C GLN A 122 14.75 -30.56 -19.17
N LYS A 123 14.61 -29.80 -20.25
CA LYS A 123 15.59 -28.81 -20.66
C LYS A 123 15.66 -27.75 -19.57
N THR A 124 16.75 -27.72 -18.82
CA THR A 124 17.14 -26.61 -17.97
C THR A 124 17.21 -25.36 -18.86
N PRO A 125 16.39 -24.32 -18.64
CA PRO A 125 16.53 -23.09 -19.42
C PRO A 125 17.86 -22.43 -19.02
N LEU A 126 18.72 -22.22 -20.01
CA LEU A 126 19.97 -21.48 -19.89
C LEU A 126 19.60 -20.01 -19.64
N VAL A 127 19.42 -19.65 -18.37
CA VAL A 127 19.14 -18.27 -17.95
C VAL A 127 20.37 -17.44 -18.30
N GLN A 128 20.18 -16.41 -19.13
CA GLN A 128 21.22 -15.45 -19.50
C GLN A 128 21.67 -14.72 -18.22
N LYS A 129 22.74 -15.24 -17.62
CA LYS A 129 23.28 -14.73 -16.37
C LYS A 129 24.05 -13.46 -16.67
N ILE A 130 23.56 -12.33 -16.17
CA ILE A 130 24.31 -11.08 -16.26
C ILE A 130 25.61 -11.28 -15.47
N SER A 131 26.75 -11.05 -16.12
CA SER A 131 28.09 -11.17 -15.55
C SER A 131 28.41 -9.96 -14.65
N LEU A 132 27.62 -9.79 -13.59
CA LEU A 132 27.92 -8.86 -12.50
C LEU A 132 28.77 -9.59 -11.44
N PRO A 133 29.56 -8.87 -10.63
CA PRO A 133 30.30 -9.46 -9.52
C PRO A 133 29.34 -10.25 -8.60
N PRO A 134 29.85 -11.22 -7.85
CA PRO A 134 29.03 -11.98 -6.91
C PRO A 134 28.24 -11.02 -6.00
N PRO A 135 26.90 -11.13 -5.96
CA PRO A 135 26.08 -10.23 -5.14
C PRO A 135 26.37 -10.47 -3.65
N LYS A 136 26.44 -9.40 -2.86
CA LYS A 136 26.60 -9.44 -1.39
C LYS A 136 25.32 -9.84 -0.64
N TYR A 137 24.25 -10.10 -1.38
CA TYR A 137 22.94 -10.45 -0.87
C TYR A 137 22.39 -11.63 -1.65
N HIS A 138 21.43 -12.32 -1.04
CA HIS A 138 20.74 -13.45 -1.62
C HIS A 138 19.23 -13.29 -1.42
N VAL A 139 18.45 -13.55 -2.48
CA VAL A 139 16.99 -13.54 -2.42
C VAL A 139 16.49 -14.98 -2.53
N SER A 140 15.89 -15.49 -1.46
CA SER A 140 15.41 -16.87 -1.45
C SER A 140 14.01 -17.01 -2.03
N ARG A 141 13.82 -17.96 -2.95
CA ARG A 141 12.52 -18.24 -3.56
C ARG A 141 11.51 -18.76 -2.55
N SER A 142 10.22 -18.59 -2.84
CA SER A 142 9.13 -19.14 -2.03
C SER A 142 9.09 -20.67 -2.12
N ILE A 143 8.23 -21.30 -1.32
CA ILE A 143 8.04 -22.76 -1.37
C ILE A 143 7.59 -23.24 -2.77
N ASN A 144 6.82 -22.40 -3.47
CA ASN A 144 6.39 -22.63 -4.84
C ASN A 144 7.47 -22.25 -5.89
N LYS A 145 8.71 -21.99 -5.45
CA LYS A 145 9.84 -21.57 -6.29
C LYS A 145 9.63 -20.26 -7.05
N ASN A 146 8.71 -19.42 -6.58
CA ASN A 146 8.46 -18.09 -7.14
C ASN A 146 9.35 -17.03 -6.47
N LEU A 147 9.63 -15.94 -7.18
CA LEU A 147 10.31 -14.80 -6.60
C LEU A 147 9.45 -14.12 -5.52
N PRO A 148 10.02 -13.74 -4.37
CA PRO A 148 9.28 -13.16 -3.24
C PRO A 148 9.01 -11.66 -3.45
N ILE A 149 8.39 -11.29 -4.58
CA ILE A 149 8.03 -9.92 -4.95
C ILE A 149 6.52 -9.75 -4.76
N TYR A 150 6.12 -8.73 -4.02
CA TYR A 150 4.72 -8.46 -3.71
C TYR A 150 4.37 -7.01 -3.99
N THR A 151 3.14 -6.75 -4.39
CA THR A 151 2.59 -5.39 -4.55
C THR A 151 1.67 -5.07 -3.37
N ASP A 152 1.95 -3.98 -2.68
CA ASP A 152 1.13 -3.44 -1.61
C ASP A 152 0.45 -2.14 -2.08
N TYR A 153 -0.82 -1.97 -1.69
CA TYR A 153 -1.61 -0.79 -2.00
C TYR A 153 -1.95 -0.07 -0.69
N LYS A 154 -1.72 1.24 -0.64
CA LYS A 154 -2.04 2.11 0.51
C LYS A 154 -2.76 3.37 0.03
N ARG A 155 -3.22 4.20 0.97
CA ARG A 155 -3.94 5.47 0.70
C ARG A 155 -5.12 5.26 -0.26
N GLY A 156 -5.99 4.29 0.03
CA GLY A 156 -7.15 3.98 -0.80
C GLY A 156 -6.83 3.46 -2.20
N GLY A 157 -5.63 2.90 -2.41
CA GLY A 157 -5.19 2.38 -3.70
C GLY A 157 -4.30 3.32 -4.50
N ASN A 158 -4.13 4.59 -4.10
CA ASN A 158 -3.29 5.54 -4.81
C ASN A 158 -1.78 5.28 -4.61
N LEU A 159 -1.37 4.86 -3.40
CA LEU A 159 0.03 4.58 -3.12
C LEU A 159 0.35 3.11 -3.40
N HIS A 160 1.03 2.88 -4.51
CA HIS A 160 1.55 1.57 -4.90
C HIS A 160 2.97 1.37 -4.38
N LEU A 161 3.24 0.22 -3.79
CA LEU A 161 4.56 -0.18 -3.32
C LEU A 161 4.86 -1.59 -3.82
N THR A 162 6.09 -1.83 -4.23
CA THR A 162 6.60 -3.17 -4.53
C THR A 162 7.59 -3.58 -3.45
N THR A 163 7.29 -4.64 -2.72
CA THR A 163 8.09 -5.13 -1.60
C THR A 163 8.78 -6.43 -1.99
N ILE A 164 10.11 -6.47 -1.86
CA ILE A 164 10.93 -7.67 -2.02
C ILE A 164 11.18 -8.25 -0.62
N ARG A 165 10.85 -9.53 -0.45
CA ARG A 165 10.98 -10.26 0.82
C ARG A 165 12.05 -11.34 0.77
N LYS A 166 12.29 -11.98 1.91
CA LYS A 166 13.19 -13.14 2.07
C LYS A 166 14.62 -12.88 1.57
N ILE A 167 15.13 -11.69 1.87
CA ILE A 167 16.48 -11.26 1.51
C ILE A 167 17.42 -11.59 2.69
N THR A 168 18.58 -12.14 2.37
CA THR A 168 19.67 -12.44 3.31
C THR A 168 20.93 -11.68 2.86
N GLY A 169 21.72 -11.17 3.81
CA GLY A 169 22.95 -10.41 3.50
C GLY A 169 22.71 -8.89 3.39
N ASP A 170 23.48 -8.22 2.54
CA ASP A 170 23.53 -6.76 2.47
C ASP A 170 22.33 -6.14 1.72
N LEU A 171 21.36 -5.62 2.46
CA LEU A 171 20.16 -4.95 1.91
C LEU A 171 20.48 -3.64 1.18
N SER A 172 21.51 -2.93 1.62
CA SER A 172 21.99 -1.69 0.99
C SER A 172 22.46 -1.94 -0.44
N ALA A 173 23.21 -3.01 -0.67
CA ALA A 173 23.67 -3.39 -2.00
C ALA A 173 22.50 -3.64 -2.96
N LEU A 174 21.47 -4.37 -2.53
CA LEU A 174 20.27 -4.58 -3.35
C LEU A 174 19.53 -3.26 -3.61
N ARG A 175 19.40 -2.38 -2.61
CA ARG A 175 18.80 -1.05 -2.78
C ARG A 175 19.54 -0.24 -3.84
N ASP A 176 20.86 -0.21 -3.79
CA ASP A 176 21.69 0.59 -4.71
C ASP A 176 21.63 0.05 -6.14
N GLU A 177 21.68 -1.28 -6.31
CA GLU A 177 21.49 -1.90 -7.63
C GLU A 177 20.08 -1.61 -8.20
N LEU A 178 19.03 -1.69 -7.37
CA LEU A 178 17.67 -1.38 -7.81
C LEU A 178 17.46 0.10 -8.15
N ARG A 179 18.15 1.01 -7.44
CA ARG A 179 18.12 2.45 -7.76
C ARG A 179 18.69 2.71 -9.15
N VAL A 180 19.83 2.09 -9.47
CA VAL A 180 20.48 2.19 -10.78
C VAL A 180 19.62 1.54 -11.86
N PHE A 181 19.10 0.33 -11.63
CA PHE A 181 18.29 -0.39 -12.60
C PHE A 181 16.98 0.32 -12.94
N LEU A 182 16.30 0.89 -11.94
CA LEU A 182 15.01 1.57 -12.11
C LEU A 182 15.14 3.08 -12.36
N ASN A 183 16.37 3.62 -12.37
CA ASN A 183 16.66 5.07 -12.44
C ASN A 183 15.86 5.90 -11.43
N LYS A 184 15.80 5.45 -10.18
CA LYS A 184 15.00 6.08 -9.12
C LYS A 184 15.82 6.85 -8.10
N LYS A 185 15.13 7.78 -7.43
CA LYS A 185 15.70 8.54 -6.33
C LYS A 185 15.92 7.65 -5.10
N ASN A 186 16.83 8.11 -4.26
CA ASN A 186 17.20 7.45 -3.02
C ASN A 186 16.03 7.24 -2.05
N GLU A 187 15.05 8.14 -2.09
CA GLU A 187 13.86 8.16 -1.22
C GLU A 187 12.79 7.14 -1.64
N ASP A 188 12.74 6.80 -2.93
CA ASP A 188 11.73 5.88 -3.48
C ASP A 188 12.02 4.42 -3.13
N VAL A 189 13.29 4.10 -2.83
CA VAL A 189 13.69 2.77 -2.37
C VAL A 189 14.06 2.85 -0.89
N LYS A 190 13.25 2.23 -0.04
CA LYS A 190 13.43 2.19 1.42
C LYS A 190 13.77 0.78 1.88
N ILE A 191 14.66 0.69 2.87
CA ILE A 191 14.98 -0.57 3.55
C ILE A 191 14.21 -0.63 4.85
N ASN A 192 13.62 -1.79 5.15
CA ASN A 192 13.18 -2.14 6.48
C ASN A 192 14.16 -3.17 7.06
N SER A 193 15.12 -2.69 7.86
CA SER A 193 16.17 -3.54 8.42
C SER A 193 15.63 -4.58 9.40
N LEU A 194 14.54 -4.27 10.12
CA LEU A 194 13.96 -5.19 11.10
C LEU A 194 13.40 -6.45 10.44
N THR A 195 12.70 -6.29 9.31
CA THR A 195 12.11 -7.42 8.57
C THR A 195 12.97 -7.89 7.39
N SER A 196 14.11 -7.24 7.15
CA SER A 196 14.96 -7.46 5.98
C SER A 196 14.21 -7.39 4.64
N HIS A 197 13.36 -6.37 4.49
CA HIS A 197 12.61 -6.13 3.25
C HIS A 197 13.12 -4.88 2.55
N VAL A 198 13.09 -4.91 1.21
CA VAL A 198 13.33 -3.72 0.38
C VAL A 198 12.00 -3.30 -0.24
N ILE A 199 11.62 -2.05 -0.02
CA ILE A 199 10.34 -1.48 -0.46
C ILE A 199 10.66 -0.42 -1.52
N VAL A 200 10.11 -0.61 -2.71
CA VAL A 200 10.22 0.32 -3.84
C VAL A 200 8.87 0.98 -4.05
N LYS A 201 8.83 2.30 -4.11
CA LYS A 201 7.62 3.04 -4.45
C LYS A 201 7.27 2.83 -5.92
N GLY A 202 5.99 2.60 -6.22
CA GLY A 202 5.46 2.38 -7.57
C GLY A 202 5.28 0.90 -7.93
N HIS A 203 4.78 0.68 -9.15
CA HIS A 203 4.56 -0.64 -9.75
C HIS A 203 5.78 -1.09 -10.52
N HIS A 204 6.64 -1.90 -9.90
CA HIS A 204 7.89 -2.35 -10.51
C HIS A 204 8.07 -3.87 -10.48
N THR A 205 6.98 -4.62 -10.31
CA THR A 205 7.00 -6.08 -10.19
C THR A 205 7.72 -6.75 -11.36
N SER A 206 7.37 -6.39 -12.60
CA SER A 206 7.96 -7.01 -13.80
C SER A 206 9.44 -6.69 -13.96
N GLN A 207 9.81 -5.42 -13.78
CA GLN A 207 11.18 -4.93 -13.89
C GLN A 207 12.08 -5.59 -12.83
N ILE A 208 11.60 -5.66 -11.58
CA ILE A 208 12.33 -6.30 -10.48
C ILE A 208 12.42 -7.81 -10.69
N ALA A 209 11.38 -8.45 -11.23
CA ALA A 209 11.41 -9.86 -11.55
C ALA A 209 12.46 -10.18 -12.61
N GLU A 210 12.51 -9.40 -13.69
CA GLU A 210 13.53 -9.53 -14.74
C GLU A 210 14.94 -9.34 -14.16
N PHE A 211 15.16 -8.31 -13.35
CA PHE A 211 16.43 -8.05 -12.68
C PHE A 211 16.89 -9.24 -11.82
N LEU A 212 16.02 -9.77 -10.95
CA LEU A 212 16.36 -10.89 -10.07
C LEU A 212 16.56 -12.20 -10.84
N GLN A 213 15.80 -12.43 -11.93
CA GLN A 213 16.00 -13.57 -12.82
C GLN A 213 17.34 -13.50 -13.54
N ALA A 214 17.68 -12.32 -14.08
CA ALA A 214 18.90 -12.12 -14.83
C ALA A 214 20.16 -12.19 -13.93
N ARG A 215 20.02 -11.86 -12.62
CA ARG A 215 21.06 -12.11 -11.62
C ARG A 215 21.15 -13.58 -11.19
N GLY A 216 20.09 -14.36 -11.40
CA GLY A 216 20.06 -15.82 -11.21
C GLY A 216 19.56 -16.28 -9.84
N PHE A 217 18.64 -15.55 -9.21
CA PHE A 217 18.01 -15.91 -7.93
C PHE A 217 16.72 -16.74 -8.08
#